data_AF-A0AAN8T0X8-F1
#
_entry.id   AF-A0AAN8T0X8-F1
#
_cell.length_a   1.000
_cell.length_b   1.000
_cell.length_c   1.000
_cell.angle_alpha   90.00
_cell.angle_beta   90.00
_cell.angle_gamma   90.00
#
_symmetry.space_group_name_H-M   'P 1'
#
loop_
_entity.id
_entity.type
_entity.pdbx_description
1 polymer ?
#
loop_
_entity_poly.entity_id
_entity_poly.type
_entity_poly.pdbx_seq_one_letter_code
_entity_poly.pdbx_strand_id
1 'polypeptide(L)'
;MVKCYPTVSEEYQKAVENCKRKLRGLIAEKNCAPIILRLAWHSAGTYDVKTKTGGPFGTIRHPDELKHGANNGLDIAVRLLEPIKEQFPILSYADFYQLAGVVAVEVTGGPDIPFHPGRQDKTEPPPEGRLPDANKGSDHLREVFGHMGLSDKDIVALSGGHTLGRCHKERSGFEGAWTNNPLIFDNSYFKELLSGEKEGLLQLPSDKALLEDPVFRPLVEKYAADEDAFFADYAEAHLKLSELGEEEVMAIACKFVPYLSCRTSKEIVFRFRATEKVTKFKLSPGRFPFLISLSSSSLWLRPTVISAAYKKDVEESNDYEDTFRLTYLEGNSWLWEVGGIKILVDPILVGNLDFGIPWLYDAAKKVVKNFQLDDLPLIHCLLITQSLDDHCHLNTLKPLSRKFPNLTVIATPNAKTLLDPLFTNVIYLEPGQDSEIEVSNGFQVKIEATAGPVLGPPWQRPENGYLVTSPKGALTLYYEPHCVYNKTFLEKNKADIVITPVIKQLLPNFTLVSGQEDAVQLAKCLSAKFVVVMKNGDLDSKGLLAGIVKSEGTIESFKQILSKELPDAKVLEPTPGEPLDISIALHRQ
;
A
#
# COMPACT_ATOMS: atom_id res chain seq x y z
N MET A 1 -17.52 -3.46 -17.21
CA MET A 1 -16.86 -2.88 -18.40
C MET A 1 -15.51 -2.33 -17.93
N VAL A 2 -14.45 -2.41 -18.74
CA VAL A 2 -13.12 -1.90 -18.34
C VAL A 2 -13.01 -0.46 -18.84
N LYS A 3 -12.77 0.51 -17.95
CA LYS A 3 -12.54 1.90 -18.36
C LYS A 3 -11.22 1.99 -19.14
N CYS A 4 -11.25 2.73 -20.24
CA CYS A 4 -10.06 3.00 -21.05
C CYS A 4 -9.60 4.42 -20.74
N TYR A 5 -8.66 4.55 -19.80
CA TYR A 5 -8.16 5.86 -19.42
C TYR A 5 -7.34 6.50 -20.55
N PRO A 6 -7.52 7.80 -20.81
CA PRO A 6 -6.73 8.50 -21.81
C PRO A 6 -5.25 8.54 -21.39
N THR A 7 -4.35 8.35 -22.36
CA THR A 7 -2.92 8.55 -22.14
C THR A 7 -2.62 10.04 -22.06
N VAL A 8 -2.10 10.50 -20.92
CA VAL A 8 -1.58 11.86 -20.75
C VAL A 8 -0.05 11.88 -20.92
N SER A 9 0.53 13.05 -21.19
CA SER A 9 1.98 13.19 -21.30
C SER A 9 2.69 12.97 -19.95
N GLU A 10 3.98 12.62 -19.98
CA GLU A 10 4.80 12.53 -18.76
C GLU A 10 4.86 13.85 -17.99
N GLU A 11 4.81 14.98 -18.70
CA GLU A 11 4.76 16.31 -18.08
C GLU A 11 3.46 16.52 -17.31
N TYR A 12 2.33 16.08 -17.87
CA TYR A 12 1.04 16.12 -17.19
C TYR A 12 1.05 15.23 -15.95
N GLN A 13 1.58 14.01 -16.03
CA GLN A 13 1.70 13.12 -14.87
C GLN A 13 2.55 13.75 -13.75
N LYS A 14 3.72 14.32 -14.10
CA LYS A 14 4.56 15.03 -13.13
C LYS A 14 3.84 16.24 -12.51
N ALA A 15 3.03 16.95 -13.30
CA ALA A 15 2.23 18.06 -12.80
C ALA A 15 1.14 17.59 -11.83
N VAL A 16 0.45 16.47 -12.10
CA VAL A 16 -0.52 15.84 -11.19
C VAL A 16 0.15 15.53 -9.85
N GLU A 17 1.29 14.83 -9.88
CA GLU A 17 2.02 14.47 -8.65
C GLU A 17 2.44 15.69 -7.85
N ASN A 18 3.04 16.69 -8.50
CA ASN A 18 3.45 17.94 -7.87
C ASN A 18 2.27 18.73 -7.29
N CYS A 19 1.15 18.76 -8.00
CA CYS A 19 -0.08 19.39 -7.57
C CYS A 19 -0.67 18.70 -6.34
N LYS A 20 -0.70 17.36 -6.34
CA LYS A 20 -1.14 16.55 -5.20
C LYS A 20 -0.41 16.94 -3.91
N ARG A 21 0.91 17.16 -3.98
CA ARG A 21 1.72 17.60 -2.80
C ARG A 21 1.30 18.97 -2.28
N LYS A 22 1.11 19.94 -3.17
CA LYS A 22 0.71 21.31 -2.79
C LYS A 22 -0.70 21.34 -2.22
N LEU A 23 -1.61 20.56 -2.80
CA LEU A 23 -2.96 20.38 -2.29
C LEU A 23 -2.95 19.78 -0.88
N ARG A 24 -2.14 18.75 -0.62
CA ARG A 24 -2.00 18.16 0.72
C ARG A 24 -1.62 19.21 1.76
N GLY A 25 -0.57 19.99 1.46
CA GLY A 25 -0.09 21.05 2.35
C GLY A 25 -1.17 22.11 2.64
N LEU A 26 -1.79 22.66 1.59
CA LEU A 26 -2.83 23.69 1.76
C LEU A 26 -4.05 23.16 2.52
N ILE A 27 -4.54 21.98 2.14
CA ILE A 27 -5.79 21.44 2.69
C ILE A 27 -5.65 21.13 4.18
N ALA A 28 -4.52 20.54 4.57
CA ALA A 28 -4.20 20.29 5.97
C ALA A 28 -3.98 21.59 6.76
N GLU A 29 -3.18 22.53 6.22
CA GLU A 29 -2.88 23.80 6.92
C GLU A 29 -4.14 24.64 7.14
N LYS A 30 -5.06 24.68 6.17
CA LYS A 30 -6.29 25.49 6.24
C LYS A 30 -7.47 24.77 6.87
N ASN A 31 -7.33 23.50 7.26
CA ASN A 31 -8.44 22.67 7.74
C ASN A 31 -9.67 22.73 6.82
N CYS A 32 -9.44 22.76 5.50
CA CYS A 32 -10.48 23.00 4.51
C CYS A 32 -10.92 21.74 3.75
N ALA A 33 -10.43 20.55 4.16
CA ALA A 33 -10.80 19.28 3.53
C ALA A 33 -12.31 19.11 3.30
N PRO A 34 -13.21 19.43 4.25
CA PRO A 34 -14.64 19.20 4.02
C PRO A 34 -15.23 20.04 2.89
N ILE A 35 -14.81 21.31 2.74
CA ILE A 35 -15.33 22.18 1.67
C ILE A 35 -14.71 21.81 0.31
N ILE A 36 -13.47 21.31 0.30
CA ILE A 36 -12.84 20.79 -0.93
C ILE A 36 -13.50 19.49 -1.38
N LEU A 37 -13.80 18.57 -0.46
CA LEU A 37 -14.55 17.36 -0.77
C LEU A 37 -15.95 17.70 -1.31
N ARG A 38 -16.64 18.66 -0.69
CA ARG A 38 -17.92 19.18 -1.20
C ARG A 38 -17.77 19.77 -2.61
N LEU A 39 -16.72 20.53 -2.90
CA LEU A 39 -16.47 21.06 -4.24
C LEU A 39 -16.36 19.94 -5.29
N ALA A 40 -15.58 18.89 -4.99
CA ALA A 40 -15.41 17.74 -5.88
C ALA A 40 -16.73 16.96 -6.08
N TRP A 41 -17.47 16.72 -5.00
CA TRP A 41 -18.81 16.11 -5.01
C TRP A 41 -19.78 16.89 -5.90
N HIS A 42 -19.91 18.20 -5.67
CA HIS A 42 -20.83 19.06 -6.43
C HIS A 42 -20.43 19.17 -7.91
N SER A 43 -19.13 19.10 -8.22
CA SER A 43 -18.65 19.08 -9.61
C SER A 43 -19.11 17.81 -10.33
N ALA A 44 -18.99 16.65 -9.68
CA ALA A 44 -19.31 15.36 -10.28
C ALA A 44 -20.81 15.05 -10.29
N GLY A 45 -21.52 15.41 -9.21
CA GLY A 45 -22.92 15.05 -8.94
C GLY A 45 -23.96 15.71 -9.86
N THR A 46 -23.53 16.44 -10.88
CA THR A 46 -24.41 17.02 -11.90
C THR A 46 -24.52 16.13 -13.15
N TYR A 47 -23.79 15.02 -13.21
CA TYR A 47 -23.79 14.12 -14.35
C TYR A 47 -25.15 13.43 -14.53
N ASP A 48 -25.63 13.38 -15.78
CA ASP A 48 -26.81 12.62 -16.16
C ASP A 48 -26.44 11.58 -17.23
N VAL A 49 -26.59 10.30 -16.92
CA VAL A 49 -26.24 9.17 -17.79
C VAL A 49 -27.04 9.13 -19.09
N LYS A 50 -28.26 9.69 -19.09
CA LYS A 50 -29.17 9.66 -20.25
C LYS A 50 -28.73 10.65 -21.32
N THR A 51 -28.46 11.88 -20.91
CA THR A 51 -28.06 12.98 -21.79
C THR A 51 -26.54 13.11 -21.94
N LYS A 52 -25.76 12.45 -21.06
CA LYS A 52 -24.30 12.55 -20.97
C LYS A 52 -23.80 14.00 -20.76
N THR A 53 -24.58 14.79 -20.02
CA THR A 53 -24.29 16.20 -19.71
C THR A 53 -23.98 16.39 -18.22
N GLY A 54 -23.33 17.49 -17.87
CA GLY A 54 -22.80 17.71 -16.51
C GLY A 54 -21.62 16.79 -16.21
N GLY A 55 -21.29 16.65 -14.93
CA GLY A 55 -20.19 15.84 -14.44
C GLY A 55 -18.89 16.60 -14.19
N PRO A 56 -17.83 15.90 -13.78
CA PRO A 56 -16.59 16.47 -13.22
C PRO A 56 -15.68 17.11 -14.28
N PHE A 57 -16.20 18.01 -15.11
CA PHE A 57 -15.51 18.60 -16.26
C PHE A 57 -15.15 20.08 -16.04
N GLY A 58 -14.82 20.44 -14.79
CA GLY A 58 -14.27 21.75 -14.42
C GLY A 58 -15.29 22.90 -14.41
N THR A 59 -16.55 22.67 -14.78
CA THR A 59 -17.53 23.75 -15.00
C THR A 59 -17.94 24.51 -13.73
N ILE A 60 -17.76 23.91 -12.55
CA ILE A 60 -18.13 24.51 -11.26
C ILE A 60 -17.44 25.85 -10.98
N ARG A 61 -16.36 26.18 -11.69
CA ARG A 61 -15.68 27.49 -11.59
C ARG A 61 -16.45 28.62 -12.27
N HIS A 62 -17.39 28.29 -13.16
CA HIS A 62 -18.13 29.29 -13.91
C HIS A 62 -19.13 30.01 -12.99
N PRO A 63 -19.23 31.36 -13.10
CA PRO A 63 -20.12 32.14 -12.23
C PRO A 63 -21.58 31.68 -12.25
N ASP A 64 -22.07 31.15 -13.37
CA ASP A 64 -23.46 30.71 -13.47
C ASP A 64 -23.71 29.42 -12.69
N GLU A 65 -22.76 28.48 -12.68
CA GLU A 65 -22.87 27.28 -11.84
C GLU A 65 -22.64 27.57 -10.35
N LEU A 66 -21.73 28.50 -10.01
CA LEU A 66 -21.53 28.93 -8.62
C LEU A 66 -22.76 29.63 -8.01
N LYS A 67 -23.63 30.23 -8.84
CA LYS A 67 -24.87 30.87 -8.40
C LYS A 67 -26.00 29.88 -8.10
N HIS A 68 -25.87 28.62 -8.51
CA HIS A 68 -26.87 27.60 -8.16
C HIS A 68 -27.02 27.52 -6.64
N GLY A 69 -28.25 27.45 -6.12
CA GLY A 69 -28.54 27.50 -4.70
C GLY A 69 -27.80 26.42 -3.90
N ALA A 70 -27.72 25.20 -4.45
CA ALA A 70 -27.00 24.09 -3.83
C ALA A 70 -25.47 24.33 -3.74
N ASN A 71 -24.91 25.20 -4.58
CA ASN A 71 -23.47 25.50 -4.63
C ASN A 71 -23.06 26.68 -3.74
N ASN A 72 -23.98 27.26 -2.97
CA ASN A 72 -23.70 28.40 -2.11
C ASN A 72 -22.48 28.14 -1.20
N GLY A 73 -21.53 29.10 -1.21
CA GLY A 73 -20.24 29.06 -0.51
C GLY A 73 -19.11 28.32 -1.23
N LEU A 74 -19.33 27.67 -2.38
CA LEU A 74 -18.26 27.00 -3.13
C LEU A 74 -17.34 27.97 -3.89
N ASP A 75 -17.75 29.23 -4.07
CA ASP A 75 -16.88 30.30 -4.56
C ASP A 75 -15.65 30.50 -3.66
N ILE A 76 -15.79 30.25 -2.35
CA ILE A 76 -14.71 30.30 -1.37
C ILE A 76 -13.69 29.18 -1.67
N ALA A 77 -14.16 27.97 -1.96
CA ALA A 77 -13.29 26.83 -2.26
C ALA A 77 -12.55 27.03 -3.58
N VAL A 78 -13.26 27.49 -4.63
CA VAL A 78 -12.65 27.83 -5.92
C VAL A 78 -11.55 28.88 -5.73
N ARG A 79 -11.85 29.99 -5.05
CA ARG A 79 -10.87 31.06 -4.77
C ARG A 79 -9.69 30.59 -3.92
N LEU A 80 -9.92 29.68 -2.97
CA LEU A 80 -8.87 29.13 -2.12
C LEU A 80 -7.88 28.26 -2.90
N LEU A 81 -8.37 27.49 -3.88
CA LEU A 81 -7.54 26.59 -4.69
C LEU A 81 -6.85 27.29 -5.86
N GLU A 82 -7.38 28.43 -6.33
CA GLU A 82 -6.90 29.16 -7.51
C GLU A 82 -5.38 29.43 -7.50
N PRO A 83 -4.75 29.91 -6.41
CA PRO A 83 -3.30 30.15 -6.40
C PRO A 83 -2.45 28.89 -6.61
N ILE A 84 -2.96 27.70 -6.26
CA ILE A 84 -2.29 26.44 -6.60
C ILE A 84 -2.55 26.09 -8.06
N LYS A 85 -3.78 26.25 -8.55
CA LYS A 85 -4.13 25.97 -9.95
C LYS A 85 -3.29 26.79 -10.95
N GLU A 86 -3.03 28.06 -10.65
CA GLU A 86 -2.18 28.95 -11.46
C GLU A 86 -0.74 28.41 -11.61
N GLN A 87 -0.23 27.65 -10.64
CA GLN A 87 1.09 27.02 -10.70
C GLN A 87 1.11 25.78 -11.61
N PHE A 88 -0.06 25.25 -11.98
CA PHE A 88 -0.22 24.07 -12.84
C PHE A 88 -1.15 24.38 -14.02
N PRO A 89 -0.71 25.25 -14.96
CA PRO A 89 -1.50 25.61 -16.13
C PRO A 89 -1.75 24.43 -17.07
N ILE A 90 -0.88 23.41 -17.04
CA ILE A 90 -1.03 22.19 -17.85
C ILE A 90 -2.21 21.32 -17.39
N LEU A 91 -2.60 21.37 -16.11
CA LEU A 91 -3.72 20.60 -15.59
C LEU A 91 -5.05 21.27 -15.97
N SER A 92 -6.03 20.48 -16.40
CA SER A 92 -7.42 20.93 -16.49
C SER A 92 -7.96 21.26 -15.11
N TYR A 93 -8.96 22.17 -15.04
CA TYR A 93 -9.70 22.40 -13.79
C TYR A 93 -10.46 21.14 -13.36
N ALA A 94 -10.94 20.37 -14.33
CA ALA A 94 -11.60 19.10 -14.14
C ALA A 94 -10.76 18.11 -13.32
N ASP A 95 -9.53 17.81 -13.78
CA ASP A 95 -8.61 16.94 -13.03
C ASP A 95 -8.20 17.57 -11.70
N PHE A 96 -7.94 18.88 -11.69
CA PHE A 96 -7.47 19.58 -10.51
C PHE A 96 -8.48 19.52 -9.35
N TYR A 97 -9.78 19.74 -9.60
CA TYR A 97 -10.79 19.68 -8.55
C TYR A 97 -11.05 18.25 -8.06
N GLN A 98 -11.04 17.25 -8.95
CA GLN A 98 -11.18 15.85 -8.53
C GLN A 98 -9.96 15.38 -7.73
N LEU A 99 -8.75 15.78 -8.13
CA LEU A 99 -7.52 15.54 -7.36
C LEU A 99 -7.61 16.18 -5.97
N ALA A 100 -8.12 17.40 -5.86
CA ALA A 100 -8.31 18.08 -4.59
C ALA A 100 -9.31 17.34 -3.68
N GLY A 101 -10.39 16.78 -4.24
CA GLY A 101 -11.35 15.94 -3.52
C GLY A 101 -10.73 14.65 -2.98
N VAL A 102 -9.95 13.94 -3.80
CA VAL A 102 -9.19 12.75 -3.38
C VAL A 102 -8.22 13.10 -2.25
N VAL A 103 -7.46 14.19 -2.40
CA VAL A 103 -6.52 14.65 -1.37
C VAL A 103 -7.24 15.03 -0.08
N ALA A 104 -8.43 15.63 -0.15
CA ALA A 104 -9.20 15.99 1.04
C ALA A 104 -9.58 14.78 1.90
N VAL A 105 -9.94 13.66 1.26
CA VAL A 105 -10.18 12.38 1.95
C VAL A 105 -8.88 11.84 2.55
N GLU A 106 -7.81 11.81 1.76
CA GLU A 106 -6.52 11.26 2.17
C GLU A 106 -5.93 11.98 3.41
N VAL A 107 -5.88 13.32 3.39
CA VAL A 107 -5.27 14.09 4.50
C VAL A 107 -6.06 14.07 5.80
N THR A 108 -7.31 13.59 5.76
CA THR A 108 -8.16 13.44 6.94
C THR A 108 -8.19 12.01 7.47
N GLY A 109 -7.38 11.11 6.92
CA GLY A 109 -7.25 9.72 7.36
C GLY A 109 -8.18 8.73 6.66
N GLY A 110 -8.86 9.15 5.58
CA GLY A 110 -9.75 8.30 4.80
C GLY A 110 -9.02 7.38 3.84
N PRO A 111 -9.76 6.55 3.08
CA PRO A 111 -9.16 5.55 2.21
C PRO A 111 -8.41 6.15 1.01
N ASP A 112 -7.44 5.39 0.49
CA ASP A 112 -6.78 5.70 -0.77
C ASP A 112 -7.76 5.51 -1.95
N ILE A 113 -8.06 6.63 -2.63
CA ILE A 113 -8.91 6.64 -3.82
C ILE A 113 -8.00 6.73 -5.06
N PRO A 114 -8.07 5.77 -5.99
CA PRO A 114 -7.33 5.87 -7.24
C PRO A 114 -7.69 7.14 -8.01
N PHE A 115 -6.69 7.80 -8.60
CA PHE A 115 -6.90 8.98 -9.43
C PHE A 115 -6.32 8.75 -10.82
N HIS A 116 -7.15 8.92 -11.84
CA HIS A 116 -6.76 8.82 -13.24
C HIS A 116 -6.91 10.20 -13.90
N PRO A 117 -5.82 10.81 -14.43
CA PRO A 117 -5.89 12.09 -15.12
C PRO A 117 -6.41 11.95 -16.55
N GLY A 118 -6.79 13.09 -17.13
CA GLY A 118 -7.15 13.24 -18.53
C GLY A 118 -8.52 13.87 -18.78
N ARG A 119 -9.25 14.27 -17.72
CA ARG A 119 -10.51 14.99 -17.88
C ARG A 119 -10.26 16.30 -18.62
N GLN A 120 -11.12 16.61 -19.57
CA GLN A 120 -11.09 17.89 -20.29
C GLN A 120 -12.08 18.88 -19.67
N ASP A 121 -11.69 20.14 -19.63
CA ASP A 121 -12.60 21.21 -19.20
C ASP A 121 -13.70 21.42 -20.24
N LYS A 122 -14.96 21.36 -19.81
CA LYS A 122 -16.12 21.78 -20.60
C LYS A 122 -16.41 23.25 -20.37
N THR A 123 -17.03 23.89 -21.37
CA THR A 123 -17.38 25.33 -21.35
C THR A 123 -18.77 25.58 -20.78
N GLU A 124 -19.72 24.69 -21.07
CA GLU A 124 -21.12 24.87 -20.70
C GLU A 124 -21.43 24.17 -19.38
N PRO A 125 -21.85 24.90 -18.33
CA PRO A 125 -22.29 24.30 -17.08
C PRO A 125 -23.62 23.53 -17.26
N PRO A 126 -23.89 22.52 -16.43
CA PRO A 126 -25.17 21.83 -16.42
C PRO A 126 -26.30 22.75 -15.91
N PRO A 127 -27.57 22.44 -16.21
CA PRO A 127 -28.69 23.16 -15.60
C PRO A 127 -28.73 22.92 -14.08
N GLU A 128 -29.22 23.92 -13.35
CA GLU A 128 -29.49 23.82 -11.91
C GLU A 128 -30.52 22.72 -11.58
N GLY A 129 -30.46 22.20 -10.34
CA GLY A 129 -31.48 21.29 -9.80
C GLY A 129 -31.16 19.81 -9.90
N ARG A 130 -29.96 19.43 -10.33
CA ARG A 130 -29.52 18.02 -10.41
C ARG A 130 -28.97 17.44 -9.12
N LEU A 131 -28.51 18.29 -8.20
CA LEU A 131 -27.96 17.88 -6.91
C LEU A 131 -29.06 17.47 -5.92
N PRO A 132 -28.77 16.58 -4.96
CA PRO A 132 -29.78 16.08 -4.02
C PRO A 132 -30.31 17.18 -3.08
N ASP A 133 -31.58 17.06 -2.70
CA ASP A 133 -32.24 17.96 -1.74
C ASP A 133 -32.23 17.29 -0.37
N ALA A 134 -31.60 17.96 0.59
CA ALA A 134 -31.44 17.50 1.96
C ALA A 134 -32.77 17.25 2.70
N ASN A 135 -33.88 17.84 2.22
CA ASN A 135 -35.21 17.69 2.84
C ASN A 135 -35.98 16.46 2.34
N LYS A 136 -35.44 15.73 1.36
CA LYS A 136 -36.13 14.59 0.73
C LYS A 136 -35.56 13.24 1.18
N GLY A 137 -36.36 12.19 0.99
CA GLY A 137 -36.06 10.83 1.42
C GLY A 137 -35.42 9.92 0.36
N SER A 138 -35.47 8.62 0.60
CA SER A 138 -34.77 7.58 -0.16
C SER A 138 -35.14 7.53 -1.65
N ASP A 139 -36.41 7.77 -2.00
CA ASP A 139 -36.85 7.82 -3.40
C ASP A 139 -36.12 8.92 -4.19
N HIS A 140 -35.95 10.10 -3.59
CA HIS A 140 -35.22 11.21 -4.21
C HIS A 140 -33.72 10.91 -4.32
N LEU A 141 -33.13 10.25 -3.31
CA LEU A 141 -31.74 9.80 -3.38
C LEU A 141 -31.55 8.82 -4.55
N ARG A 142 -32.43 7.83 -4.72
CA ARG A 142 -32.37 6.89 -5.85
C ARG A 142 -32.60 7.58 -7.19
N GLU A 143 -33.49 8.56 -7.26
CA GLU A 143 -33.70 9.35 -8.49
C GLU A 143 -32.41 10.06 -8.91
N VAL A 144 -31.82 10.82 -7.99
CA VAL A 144 -30.62 11.64 -8.26
C VAL A 144 -29.39 10.79 -8.54
N PHE A 145 -29.07 9.83 -7.67
CA PHE A 145 -27.90 8.97 -7.85
C PHE A 145 -28.10 7.95 -8.98
N GLY A 146 -29.34 7.55 -9.26
CA GLY A 146 -29.69 6.74 -10.42
C GLY A 146 -29.46 7.48 -11.75
N HIS A 147 -29.69 8.80 -11.80
CA HIS A 147 -29.28 9.62 -12.94
C HIS A 147 -27.75 9.68 -13.11
N MET A 148 -26.98 9.47 -12.05
CA MET A 148 -25.53 9.32 -12.13
C MET A 148 -25.09 7.90 -12.50
N GLY A 149 -25.99 6.92 -12.48
CA GLY A 149 -25.66 5.50 -12.68
C GLY A 149 -25.01 4.84 -11.46
N LEU A 150 -25.23 5.40 -10.27
CA LEU A 150 -24.70 4.88 -9.00
C LEU A 150 -25.73 3.97 -8.32
N SER A 151 -25.24 2.96 -7.60
CA SER A 151 -26.06 1.95 -6.92
C SER A 151 -26.47 2.38 -5.50
N ASP A 152 -27.44 1.66 -4.91
CA ASP A 152 -27.82 1.85 -3.50
C ASP A 152 -26.63 1.74 -2.54
N LYS A 153 -25.65 0.87 -2.83
CA LYS A 153 -24.40 0.76 -2.06
C LYS A 153 -23.58 2.04 -2.14
N ASP A 154 -23.46 2.61 -3.35
CA ASP A 154 -22.72 3.84 -3.58
C ASP A 154 -23.40 5.03 -2.88
N ILE A 155 -24.75 5.09 -2.87
CA ILE A 155 -25.53 6.13 -2.14
C ILE A 155 -25.14 6.14 -0.66
N VAL A 156 -25.22 4.99 0.02
CA VAL A 156 -24.96 4.92 1.46
C VAL A 156 -23.49 5.17 1.76
N ALA A 157 -22.57 4.62 0.96
CA ALA A 157 -21.15 4.85 1.13
C ALA A 157 -20.82 6.34 0.98
N LEU A 158 -21.25 6.99 -0.11
CA LEU A 158 -20.99 8.40 -0.38
C LEU A 158 -21.63 9.34 0.65
N SER A 159 -22.77 8.97 1.23
CA SER A 159 -23.37 9.70 2.36
C SER A 159 -22.43 9.75 3.57
N GLY A 160 -21.58 8.74 3.75
CA GLY A 160 -20.50 8.72 4.74
C GLY A 160 -19.49 9.86 4.60
N GLY A 161 -19.44 10.56 3.45
CA GLY A 161 -18.65 11.78 3.30
C GLY A 161 -19.04 12.89 4.29
N HIS A 162 -20.27 12.87 4.81
CA HIS A 162 -20.72 13.74 5.91
C HIS A 162 -20.02 13.48 7.24
N THR A 163 -19.19 12.43 7.36
CA THR A 163 -18.27 12.27 8.50
C THR A 163 -17.36 13.49 8.67
N LEU A 164 -17.07 14.17 7.55
CA LEU A 164 -16.35 15.44 7.50
C LEU A 164 -17.30 16.65 7.46
N GLY A 165 -16.90 17.69 8.18
CA GLY A 165 -17.46 19.04 8.04
C GLY A 165 -18.76 19.28 8.80
N ARG A 166 -19.52 20.26 8.30
CA ARG A 166 -20.74 20.78 8.92
C ARG A 166 -21.62 21.55 7.94
N CYS A 167 -22.92 21.61 8.22
CA CYS A 167 -23.79 22.61 7.61
C CYS A 167 -23.58 24.00 8.22
N HIS A 168 -23.88 25.02 7.43
CA HIS A 168 -23.83 26.42 7.85
C HIS A 168 -25.15 27.10 7.47
N LYS A 169 -25.78 27.79 8.42
CA LYS A 169 -27.13 28.34 8.26
C LYS A 169 -27.23 29.32 7.09
N GLU A 170 -26.19 30.09 6.83
CA GLU A 170 -26.13 31.05 5.72
C GLU A 170 -25.95 30.40 4.34
N ARG A 171 -25.63 29.09 4.29
CA ARG A 171 -25.42 28.34 3.05
C ARG A 171 -26.62 27.49 2.68
N SER A 172 -26.97 26.53 3.53
CA SER A 172 -28.04 25.55 3.28
C SER A 172 -29.28 25.77 4.14
N GLY A 173 -29.23 26.66 5.14
CA GLY A 173 -30.28 26.82 6.15
C GLY A 173 -30.16 25.86 7.34
N PHE A 174 -29.37 24.79 7.22
CA PHE A 174 -29.03 23.87 8.30
C PHE A 174 -27.74 24.31 9.02
N GLU A 175 -27.57 23.91 10.28
CA GLU A 175 -26.42 24.28 11.10
C GLU A 175 -25.93 23.07 11.90
N GLY A 176 -24.61 22.91 12.03
CA GLY A 176 -23.99 21.89 12.89
C GLY A 176 -23.23 20.81 12.12
N ALA A 177 -22.37 20.09 12.85
CA ALA A 177 -21.57 18.98 12.33
C ALA A 177 -22.30 17.65 12.53
N TRP A 178 -22.06 16.66 11.66
CA TRP A 178 -22.60 15.31 11.84
C TRP A 178 -21.83 14.50 12.89
N THR A 179 -20.56 14.81 13.09
CA THR A 179 -19.66 14.07 13.97
C THR A 179 -18.97 15.01 14.97
N ASN A 180 -18.47 14.44 16.07
CA ASN A 180 -17.70 15.17 17.06
C ASN A 180 -16.32 15.61 16.54
N ASN A 181 -15.78 14.92 15.53
CA ASN A 181 -14.48 15.16 14.93
C ASN A 181 -14.61 15.47 13.43
N PRO A 182 -15.11 16.66 13.04
CA PRO A 182 -15.48 16.97 11.65
C PRO A 182 -14.29 17.14 10.68
N LEU A 183 -13.07 16.80 11.11
CA LEU A 183 -11.84 16.80 10.31
C LEU A 183 -11.15 15.43 10.27
N ILE A 184 -11.78 14.40 10.83
CA ILE A 184 -11.30 13.02 10.80
C ILE A 184 -12.26 12.21 9.92
N PHE A 185 -11.71 11.54 8.91
CA PHE A 185 -12.48 10.67 8.04
C PHE A 185 -12.50 9.27 8.66
N ASP A 186 -13.61 8.93 9.30
CA ASP A 186 -13.86 7.65 9.95
C ASP A 186 -15.32 7.22 9.74
N ASN A 187 -15.74 6.10 10.31
CA ASN A 187 -17.14 5.65 10.23
C ASN A 187 -18.09 6.28 11.27
N SER A 188 -17.69 7.38 11.95
CA SER A 188 -18.48 8.02 13.01
C SER A 188 -19.83 8.52 12.50
N TYR A 189 -19.94 8.98 11.24
CA TYR A 189 -21.22 9.37 10.65
C TYR A 189 -22.31 8.29 10.84
N PHE A 190 -22.01 7.03 10.53
CA PHE A 190 -22.99 5.94 10.64
C PHE A 190 -23.29 5.59 12.10
N LYS A 191 -22.27 5.64 12.98
CA LYS A 191 -22.43 5.41 14.43
C LYS A 191 -23.35 6.48 15.04
N GLU A 192 -23.12 7.74 14.71
CA GLU A 192 -23.93 8.86 15.17
C GLU A 192 -25.36 8.76 14.63
N LEU A 193 -25.53 8.44 13.35
CA LEU A 193 -26.84 8.23 12.72
C LEU A 193 -27.67 7.16 13.44
N LEU A 194 -27.09 5.99 13.73
CA LEU A 194 -27.77 4.89 14.43
C LEU A 194 -28.07 5.19 15.90
N SER A 195 -27.29 6.07 16.54
CA SER A 195 -27.47 6.40 17.95
C SER A 195 -28.61 7.39 18.22
N GLY A 196 -29.24 7.93 17.16
CA GLY A 196 -30.30 8.92 17.24
C GLY A 196 -29.79 10.35 17.40
N GLU A 197 -30.71 11.30 17.52
CA GLU A 197 -30.38 12.73 17.63
C GLU A 197 -29.66 13.03 18.95
N LYS A 198 -28.56 13.80 18.86
CA LYS A 198 -27.79 14.28 20.01
C LYS A 198 -27.66 15.79 19.96
N GLU A 199 -27.71 16.43 21.12
CA GLU A 199 -27.47 17.86 21.24
C GLU A 199 -26.09 18.22 20.68
N GLY A 200 -26.04 19.20 19.76
CA GLY A 200 -24.82 19.65 19.11
C GLY A 200 -24.42 18.92 17.82
N LEU A 201 -25.10 17.81 17.47
CA LEU A 201 -24.88 17.10 16.21
C LEU A 201 -26.08 17.23 15.26
N LEU A 202 -25.80 17.19 13.96
CA LEU A 202 -26.75 17.32 12.88
C LEU A 202 -27.11 15.96 12.28
N GLN A 203 -28.38 15.77 11.95
CA GLN A 203 -28.85 14.73 11.03
C GLN A 203 -29.88 15.35 10.07
N LEU A 204 -29.57 15.41 8.79
CA LEU A 204 -30.50 15.90 7.78
C LEU A 204 -31.64 14.89 7.57
N PRO A 205 -32.81 15.33 7.06
CA PRO A 205 -33.86 14.41 6.62
C PRO A 205 -33.35 13.35 5.63
N SER A 206 -32.45 13.72 4.72
CA SER A 206 -31.81 12.77 3.79
C SER A 206 -30.92 11.73 4.48
N ASP A 207 -30.25 12.08 5.59
CA ASP A 207 -29.44 11.11 6.36
C ASP A 207 -30.37 10.11 7.07
N LYS A 208 -31.44 10.62 7.69
CA LYS A 208 -32.44 9.78 8.38
C LYS A 208 -33.16 8.82 7.45
N ALA A 209 -33.37 9.22 6.20
CA ALA A 209 -33.96 8.35 5.18
C ALA A 209 -33.14 7.06 4.94
N LEU A 210 -31.83 7.06 5.24
CA LEU A 210 -31.00 5.86 5.16
C LEU A 210 -31.38 4.80 6.22
N LEU A 211 -31.99 5.21 7.34
CA LEU A 211 -32.44 4.31 8.42
C LEU A 211 -33.82 3.72 8.19
N GLU A 212 -34.64 4.38 7.36
CA GLU A 212 -36.02 3.99 7.08
C GLU A 212 -36.11 3.02 5.89
N ASP A 213 -35.13 3.06 5.00
CA ASP A 213 -35.10 2.25 3.79
C ASP A 213 -34.54 0.82 4.03
N PRO A 214 -35.22 -0.25 3.56
CA PRO A 214 -34.83 -1.63 3.83
C PRO A 214 -33.55 -2.07 3.13
N VAL A 215 -33.07 -1.36 2.10
CA VAL A 215 -31.80 -1.64 1.42
C VAL A 215 -30.67 -0.79 2.00
N PHE A 216 -30.95 0.47 2.35
CA PHE A 216 -29.93 1.36 2.90
C PHE A 216 -29.55 1.00 4.34
N ARG A 217 -30.54 0.69 5.19
CA ARG A 217 -30.30 0.46 6.61
C ARG A 217 -29.28 -0.66 6.90
N PRO A 218 -29.33 -1.84 6.25
CA PRO A 218 -28.29 -2.86 6.44
C PRO A 218 -26.87 -2.38 6.10
N LEU A 219 -26.72 -1.48 5.13
CA LEU A 219 -25.43 -0.89 4.78
C LEU A 219 -24.97 0.11 5.84
N VAL A 220 -25.88 0.93 6.39
CA VAL A 220 -25.58 1.82 7.53
C VAL A 220 -25.10 1.01 8.74
N GLU A 221 -25.80 -0.09 9.07
CA GLU A 221 -25.43 -0.99 10.16
C GLU A 221 -24.08 -1.68 9.91
N LYS A 222 -23.83 -2.13 8.66
CA LYS A 222 -22.53 -2.67 8.23
C LYS A 222 -21.40 -1.66 8.45
N TYR A 223 -21.55 -0.44 7.92
CA TYR A 223 -20.50 0.57 7.95
C TYR A 223 -20.24 1.11 9.36
N ALA A 224 -21.25 1.19 10.22
CA ALA A 224 -21.07 1.55 11.62
C ALA A 224 -20.29 0.49 12.41
N ALA A 225 -20.44 -0.79 12.06
CA ALA A 225 -19.77 -1.91 12.71
C ALA A 225 -18.35 -2.18 12.17
N ASP A 226 -18.11 -1.88 10.89
CA ASP A 226 -16.89 -2.22 10.17
C ASP A 226 -16.42 -1.03 9.32
N GLU A 227 -15.40 -0.34 9.82
CA GLU A 227 -14.81 0.82 9.15
C GLU A 227 -14.03 0.44 7.89
N ASP A 228 -13.36 -0.70 7.87
CA ASP A 228 -12.62 -1.17 6.71
C ASP A 228 -13.58 -1.44 5.55
N ALA A 229 -14.74 -2.04 5.85
CA ALA A 229 -15.77 -2.27 4.85
C ALA A 229 -16.41 -0.96 4.36
N PHE A 230 -16.55 0.05 5.23
CA PHE A 230 -16.93 1.41 4.80
C PHE A 230 -15.88 2.02 3.88
N PHE A 231 -14.60 1.97 4.26
CA PHE A 231 -13.50 2.55 3.51
C PHE A 231 -13.37 1.93 2.12
N ALA A 232 -13.47 0.61 2.02
CA ALA A 232 -13.46 -0.09 0.73
C ALA A 232 -14.62 0.33 -0.19
N ASP A 233 -15.85 0.37 0.34
CA ASP A 233 -17.03 0.75 -0.45
C ASP A 233 -17.05 2.26 -0.76
N TYR A 234 -16.52 3.11 0.12
CA TYR A 234 -16.37 4.55 -0.12
C TYR A 234 -15.35 4.83 -1.22
N ALA A 235 -14.19 4.16 -1.20
CA ALA A 235 -13.18 4.32 -2.23
C ALA A 235 -13.71 3.93 -3.62
N GLU A 236 -14.44 2.81 -3.70
CA GLU A 236 -15.09 2.36 -4.93
C GLU A 236 -16.12 3.39 -5.43
N ALA A 237 -17.00 3.87 -4.54
CA ALA A 237 -18.06 4.80 -4.89
C ALA A 237 -17.52 6.19 -5.28
N HIS A 238 -16.51 6.69 -4.56
CA HIS A 238 -15.84 7.96 -4.88
C HIS A 238 -15.12 7.87 -6.23
N LEU A 239 -14.44 6.76 -6.51
CA LEU A 239 -13.81 6.53 -7.81
C LEU A 239 -14.85 6.60 -8.94
N LYS A 240 -15.97 5.88 -8.82
CA LYS A 240 -17.07 5.93 -9.81
C LYS A 240 -17.59 7.35 -10.02
N LEU A 241 -17.88 8.05 -8.93
CA LEU A 241 -18.36 9.42 -8.94
C LEU A 241 -17.38 10.36 -9.65
N SER A 242 -16.11 10.34 -9.26
CA SER A 242 -15.09 11.26 -9.78
C SER A 242 -14.85 11.08 -11.28
N GLU A 243 -15.22 9.94 -11.84
CA GLU A 243 -15.02 9.55 -13.23
C GLU A 243 -16.35 9.45 -14.02
N LEU A 244 -17.42 10.06 -13.52
CA LEU A 244 -18.69 10.10 -14.25
C LEU A 244 -18.54 10.81 -15.60
N GLY A 245 -18.94 10.13 -16.67
CA GLY A 245 -18.88 10.67 -18.03
C GLY A 245 -17.54 10.50 -18.77
N GLU A 246 -16.54 9.85 -18.16
CA GLU A 246 -15.38 9.33 -18.88
C GLU A 246 -15.80 8.14 -19.76
N GLU A 247 -15.30 8.06 -21.00
CA GLU A 247 -15.81 7.09 -22.00
C GLU A 247 -15.45 5.62 -21.67
N GLU A 248 -16.48 4.77 -21.64
CA GLU A 248 -16.33 3.32 -21.66
C GLU A 248 -16.20 2.83 -23.10
N VAL A 249 -15.06 2.24 -23.46
CA VAL A 249 -14.91 1.55 -24.75
C VAL A 249 -15.25 0.07 -24.55
N MET A 250 -16.25 -0.43 -25.28
CA MET A 250 -16.44 -1.88 -25.43
C MET A 250 -15.20 -2.47 -26.10
N ALA A 251 -14.40 -3.23 -25.37
CA ALA A 251 -13.21 -3.93 -25.88
C ALA A 251 -13.60 -5.05 -26.86
N ILE A 252 -14.07 -4.68 -28.04
CA ILE A 252 -14.15 -5.53 -29.23
C ILE A 252 -13.06 -4.99 -30.17
N ALA A 253 -11.94 -5.71 -30.23
CA ALA A 253 -10.74 -5.47 -31.04
C ALA A 253 -9.51 -4.91 -30.28
N CYS A 254 -8.94 -5.73 -29.39
CA CYS A 254 -7.49 -5.72 -29.11
C CYS A 254 -7.01 -7.14 -28.79
N LYS A 255 -7.31 -8.08 -29.69
CA LYS A 255 -6.45 -9.23 -29.97
C LYS A 255 -6.09 -9.07 -31.45
N PHE A 256 -4.81 -9.18 -31.79
CA PHE A 256 -4.18 -8.85 -33.09
C PHE A 256 -3.84 -7.36 -33.30
N VAL A 257 -2.65 -6.94 -32.85
CA VAL A 257 -1.51 -6.60 -33.74
C VAL A 257 -0.23 -6.69 -32.88
N PRO A 258 0.71 -7.59 -33.18
CA PRO A 258 2.07 -7.53 -32.63
C PRO A 258 2.91 -6.54 -33.44
N TYR A 259 3.93 -5.95 -32.80
CA TYR A 259 5.15 -5.39 -33.41
C TYR A 259 5.01 -4.71 -34.78
N LEU A 260 5.15 -3.38 -34.82
CA LEU A 260 5.99 -2.70 -35.81
C LEU A 260 6.10 -1.20 -35.50
N SER A 261 7.30 -0.79 -35.14
CA SER A 261 7.81 0.56 -35.36
C SER A 261 7.64 0.92 -36.84
N CYS A 262 7.08 2.10 -37.15
CA CYS A 262 7.21 2.64 -38.49
C CYS A 262 7.42 4.15 -38.47
N ARG A 263 8.61 4.53 -38.96
CA ARG A 263 8.96 5.86 -39.46
C ARG A 263 8.14 6.15 -40.73
N THR A 264 7.78 7.43 -40.86
CA THR A 264 7.44 8.16 -42.10
C THR A 264 6.18 7.76 -42.89
N SER A 265 5.16 8.61 -42.74
CA SER A 265 4.30 9.21 -43.77
C SER A 265 4.17 8.51 -45.14
N LYS A 266 2.98 8.00 -45.44
CA LYS A 266 2.16 8.33 -46.63
C LYS A 266 0.79 7.63 -46.54
N GLU A 267 -0.24 8.34 -47.00
CA GLU A 267 -1.66 7.98 -46.98
C GLU A 267 -1.97 6.59 -47.57
N ILE A 268 -2.87 5.86 -46.93
CA ILE A 268 -3.59 4.73 -47.56
C ILE A 268 -5.09 4.88 -47.25
N VAL A 269 -5.85 5.08 -48.32
CA VAL A 269 -7.32 5.12 -48.38
C VAL A 269 -7.87 3.69 -48.30
N PHE A 270 -8.75 3.39 -47.34
CA PHE A 270 -9.45 2.10 -47.29
C PHE A 270 -10.73 2.13 -48.15
N ARG A 271 -10.83 1.22 -49.12
CA ARG A 271 -12.10 0.79 -49.74
C ARG A 271 -12.53 -0.54 -49.12
N PHE A 272 -13.74 -0.59 -48.57
CA PHE A 272 -14.38 -1.81 -48.10
C PHE A 272 -14.90 -2.66 -49.26
N ARG A 273 -14.76 -3.99 -49.15
CA ARG A 273 -15.58 -4.95 -49.88
C ARG A 273 -15.96 -6.09 -48.93
N ALA A 274 -17.25 -6.20 -48.66
CA ALA A 274 -17.87 -7.32 -47.94
C ALA A 274 -17.89 -8.58 -48.82
N THR A 275 -17.70 -9.76 -48.23
CA THR A 275 -18.29 -11.02 -48.71
C THR A 275 -18.39 -12.04 -47.56
N GLU A 276 -19.50 -12.77 -47.58
CA GLU A 276 -20.04 -13.72 -46.61
C GLU A 276 -19.30 -15.07 -46.55
N LYS A 277 -19.35 -15.77 -45.39
CA LYS A 277 -20.20 -16.96 -45.18
C LYS A 277 -19.95 -17.62 -43.83
N VAL A 278 -21.05 -17.85 -43.11
CA VAL A 278 -21.15 -18.60 -41.85
C VAL A 278 -21.46 -20.06 -42.17
N THR A 279 -20.73 -21.00 -41.56
CA THR A 279 -21.12 -22.42 -41.52
C THR A 279 -21.10 -22.93 -40.09
N LYS A 280 -22.28 -23.36 -39.61
CA LYS A 280 -22.54 -24.02 -38.33
C LYS A 280 -21.92 -25.43 -38.30
N PHE A 281 -21.39 -25.85 -37.16
CA PHE A 281 -21.25 -27.28 -36.82
C PHE A 281 -22.03 -27.62 -35.55
N LYS A 282 -22.84 -28.68 -35.67
CA LYS A 282 -23.57 -29.38 -34.60
C LYS A 282 -22.61 -30.37 -33.91
N LEU A 283 -22.72 -30.51 -32.59
CA LEU A 283 -22.21 -31.65 -31.84
C LEU A 283 -23.40 -32.51 -31.37
N SER A 284 -23.28 -33.83 -31.52
CA SER A 284 -24.16 -34.84 -30.92
C SER A 284 -23.30 -35.90 -30.19
N PRO A 285 -23.81 -36.54 -29.12
CA PRO A 285 -23.00 -37.26 -28.15
C PRO A 285 -22.96 -38.78 -28.38
N GLY A 286 -21.91 -39.45 -27.87
CA GLY A 286 -22.01 -40.83 -27.38
C GLY A 286 -20.86 -41.81 -27.68
N ARG A 287 -20.36 -42.41 -26.58
CA ARG A 287 -19.88 -43.80 -26.36
C ARG A 287 -18.38 -44.17 -26.45
N PHE A 288 -17.85 -44.49 -25.25
CA PHE A 288 -16.83 -45.47 -24.80
C PHE A 288 -17.00 -46.90 -25.41
N PRO A 289 -16.03 -47.87 -25.33
CA PRO A 289 -15.27 -48.36 -24.12
C PRO A 289 -13.76 -48.72 -24.37
N PHE A 290 -12.85 -48.89 -23.39
CA PHE A 290 -12.59 -50.02 -22.45
C PHE A 290 -11.45 -49.55 -21.48
N LEU A 291 -11.53 -49.63 -20.14
CA LEU A 291 -11.25 -50.74 -19.19
C LEU A 291 -9.76 -51.16 -19.04
N ILE A 292 -9.09 -50.72 -17.97
CA ILE A 292 -8.05 -51.47 -17.21
C ILE A 292 -8.18 -51.12 -15.71
N SER A 293 -8.28 -52.17 -14.88
CA SER A 293 -8.31 -52.15 -13.42
C SER A 293 -6.93 -51.92 -12.80
N LEU A 294 -6.87 -51.45 -11.54
CA LEU A 294 -6.22 -52.19 -10.45
C LEU A 294 -6.58 -51.59 -9.08
N SER A 295 -6.46 -52.45 -8.09
CA SER A 295 -7.20 -52.54 -6.84
C SER A 295 -6.60 -51.79 -5.64
N SER A 296 -7.49 -51.52 -4.70
CA SER A 296 -7.30 -51.15 -3.30
C SER A 296 -6.32 -52.02 -2.50
N SER A 297 -5.56 -51.40 -1.60
CA SER A 297 -5.06 -52.03 -0.36
C SER A 297 -4.85 -50.96 0.70
N SER A 298 -5.65 -51.07 1.75
CA SER A 298 -5.53 -50.39 3.04
C SER A 298 -4.35 -50.92 3.85
N LEU A 299 -3.58 -50.05 4.50
CA LEU A 299 -2.78 -50.40 5.67
C LEU A 299 -2.80 -49.26 6.70
N TRP A 300 -3.41 -49.58 7.83
CA TRP A 300 -3.33 -48.87 9.10
C TRP A 300 -1.92 -49.05 9.69
N LEU A 301 -1.31 -47.98 10.19
CA LEU A 301 -0.29 -48.01 11.25
C LEU A 301 -0.17 -46.60 11.89
N ARG A 302 -0.46 -46.51 13.18
CA ARG A 302 0.04 -45.52 14.16
C ARG A 302 0.63 -46.35 15.32
N PRO A 303 1.40 -45.80 16.27
CA PRO A 303 2.38 -44.71 16.22
C PRO A 303 3.74 -45.18 16.80
N THR A 304 4.87 -44.56 16.44
CA THR A 304 6.12 -44.70 17.21
C THR A 304 6.54 -43.35 17.74
N VAL A 305 6.26 -43.14 19.02
CA VAL A 305 6.85 -42.11 19.85
C VAL A 305 8.31 -42.50 20.08
N ILE A 306 9.25 -41.76 19.49
CA ILE A 306 10.64 -41.79 19.91
C ILE A 306 10.88 -40.51 20.69
N SER A 307 10.91 -40.63 22.02
CA SER A 307 11.48 -39.61 22.89
C SER A 307 13.00 -39.59 22.67
N ALA A 308 13.49 -38.62 21.92
CA ALA A 308 14.90 -38.26 21.98
C ALA A 308 15.03 -37.12 22.98
N ALA A 309 15.57 -37.43 24.15
CA ALA A 309 15.98 -36.47 25.15
C ALA A 309 16.97 -35.49 24.51
N TYR A 310 16.59 -34.22 24.39
CA TYR A 310 17.52 -33.14 24.06
C TYR A 310 18.48 -33.00 25.23
N LYS A 311 19.72 -33.49 25.03
CA LYS A 311 20.85 -33.08 25.83
C LYS A 311 21.01 -31.57 25.68
N LYS A 312 21.12 -30.91 26.81
CA LYS A 312 21.41 -29.50 26.95
C LYS A 312 22.90 -29.32 26.64
N ASP A 313 23.24 -29.14 25.37
CA ASP A 313 24.57 -28.68 24.99
C ASP A 313 24.63 -27.19 25.32
N VAL A 314 25.37 -26.86 26.37
CA VAL A 314 25.82 -25.51 26.66
C VAL A 314 26.95 -25.27 25.65
N GLU A 315 26.66 -24.56 24.55
CA GLU A 315 27.70 -24.01 23.68
C GLU A 315 28.53 -23.02 24.54
N GLU A 316 29.73 -23.44 24.95
CA GLU A 316 30.75 -22.53 25.45
C GLU A 316 31.05 -21.52 24.33
N SER A 317 30.70 -20.25 24.55
CA SER A 317 31.09 -19.16 23.66
C SER A 317 32.61 -19.14 23.56
N ASN A 318 33.14 -19.42 22.36
CA ASN A 318 34.57 -19.38 22.12
C ASN A 318 35.05 -17.92 22.22
N ASP A 319 35.64 -17.54 23.35
CA ASP A 319 35.91 -16.15 23.70
C ASP A 319 36.92 -15.46 22.75
N TYR A 320 37.52 -16.23 21.85
CA TYR A 320 38.52 -15.82 20.87
C TYR A 320 37.96 -15.42 19.50
N GLU A 321 36.66 -15.58 19.28
CA GLU A 321 36.01 -15.18 18.03
C GLU A 321 34.92 -14.14 18.29
N ASP A 322 34.73 -13.28 17.29
CA ASP A 322 33.57 -12.40 17.18
C ASP A 322 32.71 -12.94 16.03
N THR A 323 31.44 -13.21 16.30
CA THR A 323 30.59 -14.05 15.42
C THR A 323 29.20 -13.47 15.28
N PHE A 324 28.72 -13.45 14.03
CA PHE A 324 27.30 -13.31 13.69
C PHE A 324 26.79 -14.67 13.17
N ARG A 325 25.75 -15.20 13.81
CA ARG A 325 24.98 -16.36 13.34
C ARG A 325 23.68 -15.86 12.72
N LEU A 326 23.51 -16.05 11.42
CA LEU A 326 22.40 -15.49 10.63
C LEU A 326 21.52 -16.60 10.08
N THR A 327 20.25 -16.65 10.48
CA THR A 327 19.28 -17.61 9.94
C THR A 327 18.25 -16.89 9.10
N TYR A 328 18.23 -17.16 7.80
CA TYR A 328 17.23 -16.61 6.88
C TYR A 328 15.92 -17.40 6.98
N LEU A 329 14.79 -16.71 7.16
CA LEU A 329 13.48 -17.33 7.36
C LEU A 329 12.51 -17.08 6.19
N GLU A 330 13.02 -16.71 5.02
CA GLU A 330 12.27 -16.30 3.80
C GLU A 330 11.61 -14.92 3.86
N GLY A 331 11.43 -14.30 2.70
CA GLY A 331 10.93 -12.93 2.57
C GLY A 331 11.94 -11.92 3.14
N ASN A 332 11.49 -11.03 4.01
CA ASN A 332 12.35 -10.12 4.77
C ASN A 332 12.79 -10.69 6.13
N SER A 333 12.34 -11.91 6.50
CA SER A 333 12.47 -12.43 7.86
C SER A 333 13.83 -13.05 8.17
N TRP A 334 14.40 -12.68 9.32
CA TRP A 334 15.65 -13.24 9.83
C TRP A 334 15.63 -13.49 11.33
N LEU A 335 16.43 -14.45 11.78
CA LEU A 335 16.84 -14.59 13.17
C LEU A 335 18.36 -14.46 13.24
N TRP A 336 18.83 -13.41 13.91
CA TRP A 336 20.25 -13.16 14.13
C TRP A 336 20.64 -13.50 15.56
N GLU A 337 21.84 -14.03 15.73
CA GLU A 337 22.48 -14.23 17.02
C GLU A 337 23.87 -13.61 17.00
N VAL A 338 24.09 -12.66 17.90
CA VAL A 338 25.34 -11.89 18.03
C VAL A 338 25.60 -11.62 19.51
N GLY A 339 26.76 -12.05 20.01
CA GLY A 339 27.09 -11.85 21.43
C GLY A 339 26.14 -12.52 22.42
N GLY A 340 25.45 -13.58 22.01
CA GLY A 340 24.38 -14.23 22.79
C GLY A 340 23.04 -13.49 22.77
N ILE A 341 22.95 -12.35 22.08
CA ILE A 341 21.70 -11.62 21.85
C ILE A 341 21.03 -12.17 20.60
N LYS A 342 19.73 -12.44 20.71
CA LYS A 342 18.89 -13.00 19.64
C LYS A 342 17.93 -11.94 19.15
N ILE A 343 18.10 -11.52 17.91
CA ILE A 343 17.35 -10.44 17.27
C ILE A 343 16.48 -11.07 16.17
N LEU A 344 15.16 -10.95 16.31
CA LEU A 344 14.21 -11.33 15.28
C LEU A 344 13.96 -10.10 14.39
N VAL A 345 14.10 -10.24 13.08
CA VAL A 345 14.00 -9.12 12.12
C VAL A 345 12.85 -9.37 11.17
N ASP A 346 11.95 -8.39 11.02
CA ASP A 346 10.84 -8.35 10.07
C ASP A 346 10.10 -9.70 9.89
N PRO A 347 9.48 -10.24 10.97
CA PRO A 347 9.02 -11.63 10.98
C PRO A 347 7.67 -11.86 10.28
N ILE A 348 7.67 -12.75 9.30
CA ILE A 348 6.48 -13.34 8.65
C ILE A 348 6.45 -14.82 9.10
N LEU A 349 5.74 -15.15 10.19
CA LEU A 349 5.73 -16.50 10.78
C LEU A 349 4.33 -17.09 10.91
N VAL A 350 3.29 -16.26 10.78
CA VAL A 350 1.90 -16.67 10.97
C VAL A 350 1.07 -16.20 9.77
N GLY A 351 0.51 -17.15 9.04
CA GLY A 351 -0.28 -16.88 7.84
C GLY A 351 0.57 -16.52 6.61
N ASN A 352 -0.12 -16.19 5.52
CA ASN A 352 0.49 -15.68 4.31
C ASN A 352 0.65 -14.16 4.39
N LEU A 353 1.52 -13.60 3.56
CA LEU A 353 1.62 -12.17 3.32
C LEU A 353 0.61 -11.77 2.24
N ASP A 354 -0.36 -10.93 2.58
CA ASP A 354 -1.46 -10.57 1.67
C ASP A 354 -1.76 -9.05 1.55
N PHE A 355 -0.98 -8.20 2.22
CA PHE A 355 -1.19 -6.74 2.28
C PHE A 355 -2.65 -6.33 2.60
N GLY A 356 -3.39 -7.16 3.35
CA GLY A 356 -4.80 -6.98 3.66
C GLY A 356 -5.78 -7.28 2.51
N ILE A 357 -5.30 -7.65 1.33
CA ILE A 357 -6.09 -7.90 0.12
C ILE A 357 -5.61 -9.19 -0.59
N PRO A 358 -6.02 -10.39 -0.12
CA PRO A 358 -5.50 -11.67 -0.61
C PRO A 358 -5.68 -11.94 -2.12
N TRP A 359 -6.70 -11.35 -2.76
CA TRP A 359 -6.87 -11.51 -4.20
C TRP A 359 -5.88 -10.65 -5.01
N LEU A 360 -5.39 -9.56 -4.42
CA LEU A 360 -4.44 -8.64 -5.04
C LEU A 360 -3.02 -9.20 -4.96
N TYR A 361 -2.64 -9.70 -3.79
CA TYR A 361 -1.39 -10.40 -3.54
C TYR A 361 -1.57 -11.39 -2.40
N ASP A 362 -1.04 -12.59 -2.56
CA ASP A 362 -1.02 -13.62 -1.51
C ASP A 362 0.27 -14.41 -1.68
N ALA A 363 1.14 -14.37 -0.68
CA ALA A 363 2.48 -14.95 -0.73
C ALA A 363 2.76 -15.84 0.47
N ALA A 364 3.00 -17.12 0.19
CA ALA A 364 3.37 -18.11 1.19
C ALA A 364 4.88 -18.41 1.14
N LYS A 365 5.47 -18.80 2.26
CA LYS A 365 6.84 -19.32 2.31
C LYS A 365 7.00 -20.54 1.41
N LYS A 366 8.15 -20.71 0.74
CA LYS A 366 8.40 -21.86 -0.15
C LYS A 366 9.00 -23.03 0.63
N VAL A 367 10.01 -22.76 1.44
CA VAL A 367 10.89 -23.77 2.07
C VAL A 367 10.54 -23.96 3.54
N VAL A 368 10.50 -22.87 4.31
CA VAL A 368 10.40 -22.86 5.77
C VAL A 368 8.92 -22.79 6.21
N LYS A 369 8.08 -23.65 5.62
CA LYS A 369 6.62 -23.70 5.87
C LYS A 369 6.24 -24.16 7.28
N ASN A 370 7.10 -24.95 7.91
CA ASN A 370 6.83 -25.58 9.21
C ASN A 370 7.42 -24.83 10.40
N PHE A 371 8.28 -23.82 10.18
CA PHE A 371 8.83 -23.01 11.27
C PHE A 371 7.79 -21.96 11.67
N GLN A 372 7.18 -22.17 12.83
CA GLN A 372 6.11 -21.35 13.36
C GLN A 372 6.60 -20.49 14.52
N LEU A 373 5.70 -19.59 14.97
CA LEU A 373 5.94 -18.77 16.14
C LEU A 373 6.36 -19.60 17.37
N ASP A 374 5.87 -20.83 17.49
CA ASP A 374 6.18 -21.74 18.59
C ASP A 374 7.59 -22.32 18.57
N ASP A 375 8.21 -22.39 17.39
CA ASP A 375 9.58 -22.86 17.21
C ASP A 375 10.63 -21.78 17.50
N LEU A 376 10.20 -20.52 17.68
CA LEU A 376 11.12 -19.44 18.03
C LEU A 376 11.83 -19.74 19.36
N PRO A 377 13.17 -19.59 19.41
CA PRO A 377 13.88 -19.60 20.68
C PRO A 377 13.48 -18.37 21.51
N LEU A 378 14.01 -18.28 22.74
CA LEU A 378 13.99 -17.02 23.46
C LEU A 378 14.66 -15.94 22.61
N ILE A 379 13.91 -14.89 22.29
CA ILE A 379 14.39 -13.71 21.59
C ILE A 379 14.52 -12.55 22.57
N HIS A 380 15.50 -11.70 22.34
CA HIS A 380 15.83 -10.56 23.19
C HIS A 380 15.35 -9.25 22.57
N CYS A 381 15.30 -9.18 21.23
CA CYS A 381 14.86 -8.01 20.50
C CYS A 381 14.04 -8.39 19.27
N LEU A 382 13.02 -7.57 18.98
CA LEU A 382 12.42 -7.47 17.65
C LEU A 382 12.98 -6.23 16.96
N LEU A 383 13.47 -6.37 15.72
CA LEU A 383 13.91 -5.27 14.87
C LEU A 383 12.94 -5.13 13.69
N ILE A 384 12.29 -3.97 13.57
CA ILE A 384 11.39 -3.63 12.47
C ILE A 384 12.02 -2.55 11.60
N THR A 385 12.23 -2.87 10.33
CA THR A 385 12.93 -1.95 9.42
C THR A 385 12.00 -0.97 8.72
N GLN A 386 10.78 -1.41 8.41
CA GLN A 386 9.81 -0.61 7.66
C GLN A 386 8.39 -0.78 8.19
N SER A 387 7.52 0.17 7.87
CA SER A 387 6.11 0.17 8.29
C SER A 387 5.20 -0.67 7.40
N LEU A 388 5.68 -1.14 6.24
CA LEU A 388 4.91 -1.94 5.28
C LEU A 388 4.66 -3.37 5.80
N ASP A 389 3.57 -4.00 5.36
CA ASP A 389 3.11 -5.31 5.86
C ASP A 389 4.12 -6.46 5.66
N ASP A 390 4.99 -6.38 4.66
CA ASP A 390 6.06 -7.36 4.41
C ASP A 390 7.26 -7.22 5.35
N HIS A 391 7.23 -6.22 6.23
CA HIS A 391 8.16 -6.01 7.35
C HIS A 391 7.43 -6.02 8.70
N CYS A 392 6.29 -5.32 8.77
CA CYS A 392 5.45 -5.12 9.94
C CYS A 392 4.22 -6.06 9.93
N HIS A 393 4.44 -7.35 9.67
CA HIS A 393 3.36 -8.30 9.43
C HIS A 393 2.46 -8.54 10.65
N LEU A 394 1.30 -7.86 10.71
CA LEU A 394 0.43 -7.85 11.89
C LEU A 394 -0.07 -9.24 12.31
N ASN A 395 -0.26 -10.16 11.36
CA ASN A 395 -0.65 -11.55 11.64
C ASN A 395 0.42 -12.28 12.47
N THR A 396 1.71 -11.95 12.26
CA THR A 396 2.80 -12.43 13.11
C THR A 396 2.91 -11.62 14.40
N LEU A 397 2.85 -10.29 14.31
CA LEU A 397 3.19 -9.40 15.43
C LEU A 397 2.17 -9.47 16.58
N LYS A 398 0.87 -9.60 16.27
CA LYS A 398 -0.20 -9.73 17.28
C LYS A 398 -0.01 -10.94 18.22
N PRO A 399 0.21 -12.17 17.74
CA PRO A 399 0.50 -13.30 18.62
C PRO A 399 1.92 -13.26 19.20
N LEU A 400 2.91 -12.70 18.49
CA LEU A 400 4.26 -12.52 19.02
C LEU A 400 4.27 -11.63 20.28
N SER A 401 3.52 -10.53 20.27
CA SER A 401 3.44 -9.63 21.44
C SER A 401 2.77 -10.28 22.65
N ARG A 402 1.82 -11.21 22.42
CA ARG A 402 1.24 -12.02 23.50
C ARG A 402 2.22 -13.05 24.04
N LYS A 403 3.05 -13.64 23.17
CA LYS A 403 4.07 -14.62 23.55
C LYS A 403 5.23 -13.99 24.32
N PHE A 404 5.64 -12.78 23.94
CA PHE A 404 6.73 -12.02 24.56
C PHE A 404 6.27 -10.61 24.95
N PRO A 405 5.48 -10.45 26.03
CA PRO A 405 4.87 -9.16 26.39
C PRO A 405 5.86 -8.06 26.78
N ASN A 406 7.08 -8.44 27.20
CA ASN A 406 8.13 -7.50 27.60
C ASN A 406 9.26 -7.41 26.55
N LEU A 407 9.01 -7.87 25.32
CA LEU A 407 10.01 -7.85 24.26
C LEU A 407 10.43 -6.40 23.96
N THR A 408 11.74 -6.14 23.97
CA THR A 408 12.28 -4.89 23.44
C THR A 408 12.10 -4.87 21.93
N VAL A 409 11.48 -3.82 21.42
CA VAL A 409 11.30 -3.60 19.99
C VAL A 409 12.08 -2.38 19.57
N ILE A 410 12.97 -2.51 18.59
CA ILE A 410 13.62 -1.39 17.92
C ILE A 410 12.99 -1.25 16.53
N ALA A 411 12.53 -0.05 16.18
CA ALA A 411 11.75 0.13 14.97
C ALA A 411 11.97 1.48 14.28
N THR A 412 11.64 1.52 12.99
CA THR A 412 11.39 2.78 12.27
C THR A 412 10.26 3.56 12.95
N PRO A 413 10.37 4.89 13.12
CA PRO A 413 9.30 5.72 13.63
C PRO A 413 8.02 5.67 12.78
N ASN A 414 8.10 5.25 11.51
CA ASN A 414 6.92 5.10 10.64
C ASN A 414 6.00 3.96 11.09
N ALA A 415 6.53 2.93 11.76
CA ALA A 415 5.74 1.80 12.25
C ALA A 415 5.01 2.10 13.58
N LYS A 416 5.08 3.33 14.07
CA LYS A 416 4.60 3.70 15.42
C LYS A 416 3.13 3.35 15.66
N THR A 417 2.26 3.74 14.74
CA THR A 417 0.80 3.50 14.84
C THR A 417 0.45 2.02 14.85
N LEU A 418 1.27 1.17 14.21
CA LEU A 418 1.09 -0.27 14.13
C LEU A 418 1.62 -0.99 15.39
N LEU A 419 2.73 -0.51 15.94
CA LEU A 419 3.45 -1.19 17.02
C LEU A 419 3.02 -0.75 18.43
N ASP A 420 2.67 0.53 18.64
CA ASP A 420 2.23 1.06 19.94
C ASP A 420 1.05 0.25 20.56
N PRO A 421 0.04 -0.22 19.79
CA PRO A 421 -1.03 -1.05 20.33
C PRO A 421 -0.61 -2.47 20.72
N LEU A 422 0.56 -2.95 20.24
CA LEU A 422 1.00 -4.33 20.38
C LEU A 422 2.08 -4.52 21.44
N PHE A 423 3.04 -3.60 21.53
CA PHE A 423 4.22 -3.72 22.37
C PHE A 423 4.36 -2.50 23.29
N THR A 424 4.75 -2.74 24.55
CA THR A 424 4.90 -1.66 25.54
C THR A 424 6.32 -1.09 25.60
N ASN A 425 7.32 -1.83 25.12
CA ASN A 425 8.74 -1.45 25.15
C ASN A 425 9.27 -1.26 23.73
N VAL A 426 8.90 -0.14 23.10
CA VAL A 426 9.31 0.19 21.73
C VAL A 426 10.23 1.40 21.71
N ILE A 427 11.37 1.25 21.04
CA ILE A 427 12.39 2.26 20.81
C ILE A 427 12.35 2.61 19.32
N TYR A 428 11.86 3.81 19.02
CA TYR A 428 11.82 4.33 17.65
C TYR A 428 13.10 5.11 17.37
N LEU A 429 13.87 4.67 16.38
CA LEU A 429 15.15 5.30 16.02
C LEU A 429 15.03 6.07 14.71
N GLU A 430 15.27 7.38 14.76
CA GLU A 430 15.51 8.19 13.55
C GLU A 430 16.87 7.84 12.93
N PRO A 431 17.05 8.00 11.61
CA PRO A 431 18.36 7.89 10.99
C PRO A 431 19.45 8.71 11.71
N GLY A 432 20.54 8.03 12.09
CA GLY A 432 21.64 8.58 12.88
C GLY A 432 21.48 8.45 14.40
N GLN A 433 20.35 7.93 14.88
CA GLN A 433 20.17 7.54 16.29
C GLN A 433 20.54 6.08 16.50
N ASP A 434 20.98 5.76 17.71
CA ASP A 434 21.35 4.42 18.13
C ASP A 434 20.64 3.99 19.41
N SER A 435 20.69 2.68 19.66
CA SER A 435 20.30 2.04 20.90
C SER A 435 21.21 0.86 21.16
N GLU A 436 21.33 0.47 22.43
CA GLU A 436 22.12 -0.66 22.86
C GLU A 436 21.21 -1.69 23.53
N ILE A 437 21.44 -2.96 23.19
CA ILE A 437 20.76 -4.09 23.81
C ILE A 437 21.76 -4.82 24.68
N GLU A 438 21.42 -5.01 25.94
CA GLU A 438 22.24 -5.73 26.91
C GLU A 438 21.50 -6.98 27.39
N VAL A 439 22.24 -8.08 27.50
CA VAL A 439 21.75 -9.31 28.17
C VAL A 439 22.60 -9.57 29.41
N SER A 440 22.13 -10.45 30.31
CA SER A 440 22.65 -10.64 31.68
C SER A 440 24.14 -11.01 31.83
N ASN A 441 24.86 -11.23 30.72
CA ASN A 441 26.31 -11.45 30.68
C ASN A 441 27.12 -10.14 30.51
N GLY A 442 26.46 -8.98 30.40
CA GLY A 442 27.08 -7.65 30.27
C GLY A 442 27.58 -7.29 28.87
N PHE A 443 27.36 -8.16 27.87
CA PHE A 443 27.68 -7.84 26.48
C PHE A 443 26.59 -6.95 25.88
N GLN A 444 27.01 -5.89 25.18
CA GLN A 444 26.14 -4.90 24.58
C GLN A 444 26.22 -4.96 23.05
N VAL A 445 25.09 -5.06 22.37
CA VAL A 445 25.01 -4.94 20.92
C VAL A 445 24.46 -3.57 20.59
N LYS A 446 25.23 -2.79 19.83
CA LYS A 446 24.81 -1.45 19.36
C LYS A 446 24.05 -1.60 18.05
N ILE A 447 22.89 -0.93 17.96
CA ILE A 447 22.05 -0.86 16.76
C ILE A 447 21.84 0.60 16.41
N GLU A 448 22.26 1.00 15.22
CA GLU A 448 22.18 2.38 14.72
C GLU A 448 21.31 2.44 13.46
N ALA A 449 20.29 3.29 13.49
CA ALA A 449 19.39 3.48 12.35
C ALA A 449 20.07 4.31 11.26
N THR A 450 19.82 3.95 10.02
CA THR A 450 20.29 4.66 8.83
C THR A 450 19.11 4.94 7.91
N ALA A 451 19.17 6.01 7.14
CA ALA A 451 18.10 6.33 6.20
C ALA A 451 18.10 5.34 5.03
N GLY A 452 17.02 4.57 4.94
CA GLY A 452 16.69 3.67 3.85
C GLY A 452 15.74 4.34 2.83
N PRO A 453 14.84 3.58 2.18
CA PRO A 453 13.94 4.11 1.17
C PRO A 453 12.84 5.00 1.74
N VAL A 454 12.40 5.99 0.96
CA VAL A 454 11.14 6.71 1.20
C VAL A 454 10.03 6.00 0.43
N LEU A 455 9.25 5.16 1.12
CA LEU A 455 8.25 4.27 0.52
C LEU A 455 6.82 4.84 0.47
N GLY A 456 6.70 6.13 0.69
CA GLY A 456 5.50 6.89 0.39
C GLY A 456 5.86 8.25 -0.19
N PRO A 457 5.10 9.32 0.10
CA PRO A 457 5.39 10.62 -0.46
C PRO A 457 6.84 11.07 -0.14
N PRO A 458 7.54 11.80 -1.03
CA PRO A 458 8.94 12.18 -0.83
C PRO A 458 9.31 12.93 0.48
N TRP A 459 8.33 13.41 1.23
CA TRP A 459 8.48 14.07 2.54
C TRP A 459 8.13 13.15 3.72
N GLN A 460 7.61 11.95 3.46
CA GLN A 460 7.55 10.91 4.47
C GLN A 460 8.97 10.65 4.95
N ARG A 461 9.10 10.44 6.25
CA ARG A 461 10.36 10.04 6.85
C ARG A 461 10.85 8.77 6.13
N PRO A 462 12.14 8.69 5.75
CA PRO A 462 12.68 7.46 5.20
C PRO A 462 12.45 6.30 6.17
N GLU A 463 12.24 5.10 5.63
CA GLU A 463 12.35 3.89 6.41
C GLU A 463 13.80 3.64 6.82
N ASN A 464 14.04 2.63 7.65
CA ASN A 464 15.36 2.39 8.23
C ASN A 464 16.07 1.21 7.56
N GLY A 465 17.34 1.42 7.22
CA GLY A 465 18.36 0.36 7.30
C GLY A 465 19.05 0.40 8.66
N TYR A 466 19.82 -0.63 9.04
CA TYR A 466 20.51 -0.65 10.33
C TYR A 466 21.96 -1.08 10.24
N LEU A 467 22.82 -0.40 11.00
CA LEU A 467 24.15 -0.86 11.38
C LEU A 467 24.06 -1.57 12.74
N VAL A 468 24.61 -2.77 12.83
CA VAL A 468 24.65 -3.59 14.04
C VAL A 468 26.09 -3.92 14.37
N THR A 469 26.56 -3.45 15.51
CA THR A 469 27.93 -3.68 15.98
C THR A 469 27.91 -4.74 17.07
N SER A 470 28.71 -5.78 16.87
CA SER A 470 28.94 -6.84 17.85
C SER A 470 29.50 -6.28 19.18
N PRO A 471 29.36 -7.00 20.30
CA PRO A 471 29.87 -6.51 21.59
C PRO A 471 31.38 -6.33 21.65
N LYS A 472 32.12 -7.11 20.85
CA LYS A 472 33.58 -7.00 20.79
C LYS A 472 34.02 -5.91 19.80
N GLY A 473 33.10 -5.36 19.02
CA GLY A 473 33.33 -4.30 18.04
C GLY A 473 34.19 -4.70 16.85
N ALA A 474 34.54 -5.99 16.71
CA ALA A 474 35.42 -6.44 15.65
C ALA A 474 34.64 -6.77 14.37
N LEU A 475 33.37 -7.16 14.49
CA LEU A 475 32.42 -7.27 13.38
C LEU A 475 31.31 -6.23 13.44
N THR A 476 31.03 -5.63 12.29
CA THR A 476 29.86 -4.79 12.05
C THR A 476 29.03 -5.33 10.88
N LEU A 477 27.71 -5.36 11.04
CA LEU A 477 26.73 -5.77 10.04
C LEU A 477 25.92 -4.57 9.58
N TYR A 478 25.69 -4.43 8.28
CA TYR A 478 24.71 -3.50 7.72
C TYR A 478 23.58 -4.28 7.07
N TYR A 479 22.34 -3.92 7.39
CA TYR A 479 21.13 -4.50 6.80
C TYR A 479 20.30 -3.41 6.12
N GLU A 480 20.03 -3.60 4.84
CA GLU A 480 19.15 -2.73 4.04
C GLU A 480 18.31 -3.59 3.08
N PRO A 481 17.03 -3.81 3.38
CA PRO A 481 16.22 -4.82 2.70
C PRO A 481 15.79 -4.43 1.28
N HIS A 482 15.95 -3.16 0.86
CA HIS A 482 15.59 -2.73 -0.50
C HIS A 482 16.78 -2.28 -1.35
N CYS A 483 18.00 -2.33 -0.79
CA CYS A 483 19.21 -1.79 -1.42
C CYS A 483 19.03 -0.31 -1.82
N VAL A 484 18.34 0.45 -0.97
CA VAL A 484 18.16 1.90 -1.09
C VAL A 484 18.67 2.54 0.19
N TYR A 485 19.72 3.35 0.08
CA TYR A 485 20.46 3.82 1.25
C TYR A 485 20.98 5.25 1.06
N ASN A 486 21.20 5.95 2.17
CA ASN A 486 21.87 7.25 2.15
C ASN A 486 23.38 7.10 1.97
N LYS A 487 23.86 7.29 0.74
CA LYS A 487 25.28 7.18 0.39
C LYS A 487 26.20 8.08 1.22
N THR A 488 25.85 9.36 1.41
CA THR A 488 26.68 10.32 2.16
C THR A 488 26.84 9.95 3.63
N PHE A 489 25.83 9.31 4.22
CA PHE A 489 25.90 8.76 5.57
C PHE A 489 26.82 7.53 5.59
N LEU A 490 26.62 6.57 4.68
CA LEU A 490 27.38 5.32 4.69
C LEU A 490 28.84 5.45 4.25
N GLU A 491 29.20 6.44 3.42
CA GLU A 491 30.60 6.70 3.01
C GLU A 491 31.52 7.02 4.19
N LYS A 492 30.96 7.40 5.34
CA LYS A 492 31.68 7.68 6.59
C LYS A 492 31.71 6.50 7.54
N ASN A 493 31.03 5.41 7.20
CA ASN A 493 30.84 4.22 8.01
C ASN A 493 31.51 3.01 7.36
N LYS A 494 31.61 1.93 8.11
CA LYS A 494 32.15 0.65 7.64
C LYS A 494 31.25 -0.47 8.15
N ALA A 495 31.04 -1.49 7.32
CA ALA A 495 30.43 -2.74 7.74
C ALA A 495 31.17 -3.92 7.12
N ASP A 496 31.56 -4.91 7.93
CA ASP A 496 32.22 -6.12 7.45
C ASP A 496 31.23 -7.04 6.73
N ILE A 497 29.98 -7.08 7.21
CA ILE A 497 28.89 -7.88 6.67
C ILE A 497 27.83 -6.94 6.09
N VAL A 498 27.40 -7.16 4.85
CA VAL A 498 26.27 -6.46 4.24
C VAL A 498 25.20 -7.47 3.87
N ILE A 499 23.99 -7.28 4.40
CA ILE A 499 22.80 -8.06 4.06
C ILE A 499 21.89 -7.17 3.22
N THR A 500 21.71 -7.53 1.95
CA THR A 500 20.94 -6.72 0.98
C THR A 500 20.44 -7.61 -0.17
N PRO A 501 19.32 -7.27 -0.84
CA PRO A 501 18.96 -7.91 -2.09
C PRO A 501 19.98 -7.58 -3.19
N VAL A 502 20.15 -8.53 -4.12
CA VAL A 502 21.09 -8.42 -5.26
C VAL A 502 20.43 -8.67 -6.61
N ILE A 503 19.12 -8.95 -6.60
CA ILE A 503 18.28 -9.12 -7.79
C ILE A 503 17.27 -8.00 -7.78
N LYS A 504 17.19 -7.26 -8.88
CA LYS A 504 16.28 -6.12 -9.03
C LYS A 504 14.87 -6.64 -9.17
N GLN A 505 13.92 -6.01 -8.47
CA GLN A 505 12.49 -6.24 -8.66
C GLN A 505 11.82 -4.97 -9.16
N LEU A 506 11.02 -5.15 -10.21
CA LEU A 506 10.40 -4.06 -10.96
C LEU A 506 8.88 -4.25 -11.01
N LEU A 507 8.17 -3.19 -10.69
CA LEU A 507 6.81 -2.96 -11.18
C LEU A 507 6.89 -2.09 -12.45
N PRO A 508 5.82 -2.02 -13.27
CA PRO A 508 5.77 -1.06 -14.37
C PRO A 508 6.10 0.36 -13.88
N ASN A 509 7.20 0.93 -14.36
CA ASN A 509 7.72 2.28 -14.03
C ASN A 509 8.16 2.50 -12.57
N PHE A 510 8.33 1.46 -11.76
CA PHE A 510 8.78 1.59 -10.36
C PHE A 510 9.78 0.49 -10.00
N THR A 511 10.91 0.87 -9.41
CA THR A 511 11.89 -0.09 -8.87
C THR A 511 11.50 -0.40 -7.44
N LEU A 512 11.02 -1.62 -7.20
CA LEU A 512 10.60 -2.08 -5.88
C LEU A 512 11.81 -2.45 -5.03
N VAL A 513 12.79 -3.10 -5.65
CA VAL A 513 14.03 -3.54 -5.02
C VAL A 513 15.18 -3.22 -5.96
N SER A 514 16.19 -2.50 -5.47
CA SER A 514 17.37 -2.14 -6.27
C SER A 514 18.23 -3.37 -6.59
N GLY A 515 19.07 -3.24 -7.63
CA GLY A 515 19.68 -4.38 -8.29
C GLY A 515 21.13 -4.66 -7.92
N GLN A 516 21.79 -5.36 -8.84
CA GLN A 516 23.15 -5.87 -8.67
C GLN A 516 24.17 -4.75 -8.59
N GLU A 517 24.03 -3.74 -9.45
CA GLU A 517 24.94 -2.60 -9.50
C GLU A 517 24.87 -1.78 -8.21
N ASP A 518 23.65 -1.55 -7.70
CA ASP A 518 23.41 -0.80 -6.46
C ASP A 518 23.97 -1.55 -5.24
N ALA A 519 23.82 -2.88 -5.22
CA ALA A 519 24.37 -3.75 -4.17
C ALA A 519 25.90 -3.79 -4.18
N VAL A 520 26.53 -3.79 -5.37
CA VAL A 520 27.99 -3.68 -5.47
C VAL A 520 28.47 -2.32 -4.98
N GLN A 521 27.78 -1.24 -5.34
CA GLN A 521 28.09 0.10 -4.84
C GLN A 521 27.96 0.18 -3.32
N LEU A 522 26.93 -0.45 -2.75
CA LEU A 522 26.73 -0.50 -1.30
C LEU A 522 27.89 -1.23 -0.61
N ALA A 523 28.21 -2.43 -1.09
CA ALA A 523 29.31 -3.22 -0.55
C ALA A 523 30.64 -2.45 -0.63
N LYS A 524 30.88 -1.75 -1.75
CA LYS A 524 32.07 -0.91 -1.95
C LYS A 524 32.10 0.29 -1.00
N CYS A 525 30.97 0.98 -0.84
CA CYS A 525 30.82 2.11 0.07
C CYS A 525 31.21 1.73 1.51
N LEU A 526 30.74 0.56 1.97
CA LEU A 526 30.98 0.06 3.32
C LEU A 526 32.27 -0.74 3.49
N SER A 527 33.05 -0.94 2.42
CA SER A 527 34.23 -1.81 2.40
C SER A 527 33.94 -3.22 2.92
N ALA A 528 32.84 -3.81 2.46
CA ALA A 528 32.33 -5.08 2.93
C ALA A 528 33.30 -6.24 2.65
N LYS A 529 33.46 -7.13 3.64
CA LYS A 529 34.17 -8.41 3.50
C LYS A 529 33.24 -9.54 3.10
N PHE A 530 31.99 -9.46 3.53
CA PHE A 530 30.96 -10.46 3.28
C PHE A 530 29.70 -9.76 2.77
N VAL A 531 29.14 -10.25 1.67
CA VAL A 531 27.80 -9.85 1.20
C VAL A 531 26.89 -11.06 1.29
N VAL A 532 25.94 -11.02 2.22
CA VAL A 532 24.91 -12.04 2.39
C VAL A 532 23.71 -11.66 1.53
N VAL A 533 23.40 -12.47 0.52
CA VAL A 533 22.33 -12.13 -0.42
C VAL A 533 20.96 -12.33 0.22
N MET A 534 20.07 -11.34 0.08
CA MET A 534 18.66 -11.51 0.42
C MET A 534 17.86 -11.97 -0.81
N LYS A 535 16.89 -12.86 -0.58
CA LYS A 535 16.01 -13.42 -1.61
C LYS A 535 14.55 -13.05 -1.35
N ASN A 536 14.25 -11.75 -1.23
CA ASN A 536 12.95 -11.23 -0.78
C ASN A 536 11.77 -11.75 -1.63
N GLY A 537 12.00 -12.05 -2.91
CA GLY A 537 10.99 -12.59 -3.83
C GLY A 537 10.78 -14.10 -3.80
N ASP A 538 11.47 -14.84 -2.93
CA ASP A 538 11.34 -16.30 -2.84
C ASP A 538 10.13 -16.74 -2.00
N LEU A 539 8.98 -16.16 -2.30
CA LEU A 539 7.68 -16.60 -1.79
C LEU A 539 6.85 -17.20 -2.93
N ASP A 540 6.05 -18.23 -2.61
CA ASP A 540 5.01 -18.77 -3.49
C ASP A 540 3.88 -17.74 -3.57
N SER A 541 4.01 -16.77 -4.48
CA SER A 541 3.07 -15.66 -4.63
C SER A 541 2.04 -15.87 -5.74
N LYS A 542 0.82 -15.38 -5.49
CA LYS A 542 -0.32 -15.37 -6.41
C LYS A 542 -1.03 -14.02 -6.32
N GLY A 543 -1.97 -13.79 -7.22
CA GLY A 543 -2.73 -12.53 -7.31
C GLY A 543 -2.24 -11.63 -8.43
N LEU A 544 -2.92 -10.49 -8.59
CA LEU A 544 -2.68 -9.54 -9.67
C LEU A 544 -1.27 -8.93 -9.62
N LEU A 545 -0.79 -8.57 -8.43
CA LEU A 545 0.54 -7.97 -8.24
C LEU A 545 1.67 -8.96 -8.56
N ALA A 546 1.53 -10.23 -8.16
CA ALA A 546 2.51 -11.27 -8.47
C ALA A 546 2.68 -11.47 -10.00
N GLY A 547 1.63 -11.25 -10.78
CA GLY A 547 1.66 -11.35 -12.25
C GLY A 547 2.36 -10.21 -12.98
N ILE A 548 2.61 -9.07 -12.32
CA ILE A 548 3.20 -7.87 -12.94
C ILE A 548 4.62 -7.55 -12.44
N VAL A 549 5.06 -8.15 -11.34
CA VAL A 549 6.44 -8.02 -10.83
C VAL A 549 7.40 -8.74 -11.77
N LYS A 550 8.44 -8.04 -12.21
CA LYS A 550 9.54 -8.58 -13.02
C LYS A 550 10.82 -8.61 -12.21
N SER A 551 11.62 -9.67 -12.38
CA SER A 551 12.96 -9.77 -11.82
C SER A 551 14.02 -9.53 -12.89
N GLU A 552 15.07 -8.79 -12.56
CA GLU A 552 16.20 -8.52 -13.44
C GLU A 552 17.54 -8.76 -12.71
N GLY A 553 18.46 -9.46 -13.37
CA GLY A 553 19.75 -9.87 -12.82
C GLY A 553 19.76 -11.30 -12.26
N THR A 554 20.97 -11.78 -11.95
CA THR A 554 21.24 -13.13 -11.40
C THR A 554 22.33 -13.08 -10.33
N ILE A 555 22.33 -14.00 -9.38
CA ILE A 555 23.38 -14.01 -8.33
C ILE A 555 24.77 -14.17 -8.97
N GLU A 556 24.88 -14.92 -10.07
CA GLU A 556 26.12 -15.11 -10.84
C GLU A 556 26.61 -13.80 -11.44
N SER A 557 25.75 -13.01 -12.08
CA SER A 557 26.14 -11.71 -12.63
C SER A 557 26.52 -10.72 -11.51
N PHE A 558 25.83 -10.75 -10.37
CA PHE A 558 26.23 -9.97 -9.20
C PHE A 558 27.64 -10.35 -8.71
N LYS A 559 27.92 -11.65 -8.53
CA LYS A 559 29.23 -12.16 -8.12
C LYS A 559 30.35 -11.70 -9.07
N GLN A 560 30.09 -11.71 -10.37
CA GLN A 560 31.07 -11.26 -11.38
C GLN A 560 31.37 -9.77 -11.27
N ILE A 561 30.36 -8.92 -11.06
CA ILE A 561 30.56 -7.48 -10.89
C ILE A 561 31.28 -7.20 -9.57
N LEU A 562 30.84 -7.84 -8.48
CA LEU A 562 31.47 -7.68 -7.16
C LEU A 562 32.94 -8.08 -7.19
N SER A 563 33.31 -9.21 -7.78
CA SER A 563 34.70 -9.67 -7.83
C SER A 563 35.65 -8.72 -8.57
N LYS A 564 35.12 -7.83 -9.44
CA LYS A 564 35.90 -6.81 -10.14
C LYS A 564 36.12 -5.57 -9.28
N GLU A 565 35.12 -5.17 -8.50
CA GLU A 565 35.14 -3.95 -7.69
C GLU A 565 35.69 -4.17 -6.27
N LEU A 566 35.47 -5.36 -5.70
CA LEU A 566 35.89 -5.80 -4.37
C LEU A 566 36.35 -7.27 -4.44
N PRO A 567 37.58 -7.54 -4.91
CA PRO A 567 38.06 -8.91 -5.16
C PRO A 567 38.16 -9.78 -3.90
N ASP A 568 38.32 -9.17 -2.72
CA ASP A 568 38.44 -9.87 -1.44
C ASP A 568 37.08 -10.12 -0.76
N ALA A 569 35.99 -9.53 -1.28
CA ALA A 569 34.66 -9.70 -0.72
C ALA A 569 34.07 -11.07 -1.10
N LYS A 570 33.50 -11.76 -0.10
CA LYS A 570 32.86 -13.06 -0.27
C LYS A 570 31.35 -12.90 -0.36
N VAL A 571 30.73 -13.49 -1.39
CA VAL A 571 29.27 -13.59 -1.49
C VAL A 571 28.80 -14.85 -0.79
N LEU A 572 27.87 -14.71 0.16
CA LEU A 572 27.28 -15.80 0.92
C LEU A 572 25.80 -15.93 0.56
N GLU A 573 25.37 -17.15 0.24
CA GLU A 573 23.98 -17.45 -0.08
C GLU A 573 23.36 -18.24 1.07
N PRO A 574 22.48 -17.63 1.88
CA PRO A 574 21.83 -18.33 2.97
C PRO A 574 20.87 -19.39 2.45
N THR A 575 20.90 -20.57 3.06
CA THR A 575 19.83 -21.57 2.88
C THR A 575 18.71 -21.24 3.87
N PRO A 576 17.45 -21.10 3.43
CA PRO A 576 16.34 -20.83 4.33
C PRO A 576 16.22 -21.86 5.46
N GLY A 577 16.17 -21.39 6.71
CA GLY A 577 16.07 -22.21 7.92
C GLY A 577 17.40 -22.78 8.45
N GLU A 578 18.50 -22.62 7.73
CA GLU A 578 19.83 -23.07 8.19
C GLU A 578 20.67 -21.88 8.69
N PRO A 579 21.37 -22.01 9.83
CA PRO A 579 22.23 -20.96 10.34
C PRO A 579 23.50 -20.79 9.50
N LEU A 580 23.83 -19.53 9.18
CA LEU A 580 25.08 -19.12 8.54
C LEU A 580 25.95 -18.39 9.55
N ASP A 581 27.05 -19.02 9.96
CA ASP A 581 28.01 -18.44 10.91
C ASP A 581 29.10 -17.65 10.17
N ILE A 582 29.26 -16.38 10.54
CA ILE A 582 30.33 -15.48 10.05
C ILE A 582 31.15 -15.04 11.25
N SER A 583 32.36 -15.59 11.36
CA SER A 583 33.30 -15.29 12.44
C SER A 583 34.57 -14.62 11.93
N ILE A 584 35.19 -13.80 12.79
CA ILE A 584 36.59 -13.42 12.66
C ILE A 584 37.35 -13.74 13.95
N ALA A 585 38.61 -14.15 13.79
CA ALA A 585 39.50 -14.37 14.91
C ALA A 585 39.95 -13.03 15.51
N LEU A 586 39.89 -12.92 16.82
CA LEU A 586 40.44 -11.79 17.55
C LEU A 586 41.94 -12.02 17.74
N HIS A 587 42.78 -11.17 17.16
CA HIS A 587 44.21 -11.23 17.41
C HIS A 587 44.51 -10.74 18.83
N ARG A 588 45.33 -11.49 19.58
CA ARG A 588 45.90 -11.04 20.86
C ARG A 588 46.64 -9.73 20.61
N GLN A 589 46.31 -8.68 21.36
CA GLN A 589 47.25 -7.58 21.58
C GLN A 589 48.41 -8.06 22.44
#